data_AF-A0A6G2VCL4-F1
#
_entry.id   AF-A0A6G2VCL4-F1
#
_cell.length_a   1.000
_cell.length_b   1.000
_cell.length_c   1.000
_cell.angle_alpha   90.00
_cell.angle_beta   90.00
_cell.angle_gamma   90.00
#
_symmetry.space_group_name_H-M   'P 1'
#
loop_
_entity.id
_entity.type
_entity.pdbx_description
1 polymer ?
#
loop_
_entity_poly.entity_id
_entity_poly.type
_entity_poly.pdbx_seq_one_letter_code
_entity_poly.pdbx_strand_id
1 'polypeptide(L)'
;MLFTEYARGVTLTELVAASPGRMADLLHLVRQELAPVLRSPDVVALVDRAPIVERAVPGTFLRKFSGINGAVYLGQLPCGNLLRDIVLRLRRANASPTFTSSRPVVFGDLKPEHVLFPSDGGRPSFIDPGLMRNPPCADLAKLLSRLFLDLVACRPGEDAVRVVLEQAAVHTDVAAAHLSAPEESALLRQLVALWLMDTTNILTTYLSHPTGLPLTRIGAAVVSEAGAVCRMLDLCTSALVSLRSGRDLWRLCLVHVAQAATR
;
A
#
# COMPACT_ATOMS: atom_id res chain seq x y z
N MET A 1 0.88 17.97 -21.28
CA MET A 1 -0.44 17.46 -20.82
C MET A 1 -0.86 16.38 -21.80
N LEU A 2 -1.22 15.19 -21.32
CA LEU A 2 -1.68 14.08 -22.16
C LEU A 2 -3.20 13.98 -22.04
N PHE A 3 -3.91 13.98 -23.17
CA PHE A 3 -5.35 13.73 -23.21
C PHE A 3 -5.58 12.27 -23.59
N THR A 4 -6.27 11.51 -22.74
CA THR A 4 -6.59 10.11 -22.95
C THR A 4 -8.10 9.91 -22.92
N GLU A 5 -8.56 8.78 -23.42
CA GLU A 5 -9.95 8.37 -23.26
C GLU A 5 -10.31 8.24 -21.77
N TYR A 6 -11.55 8.58 -21.43
CA TYR A 6 -12.07 8.44 -20.07
C TYR A 6 -12.39 6.98 -19.76
N ALA A 7 -11.74 6.42 -18.74
CA ALA A 7 -12.07 5.10 -18.23
C ALA A 7 -13.34 5.18 -17.35
N ARG A 8 -14.39 4.44 -17.74
CA ARG A 8 -15.65 4.33 -16.99
C ARG A 8 -15.60 3.13 -16.04
N GLY A 9 -16.23 3.25 -14.87
CA GLY A 9 -16.43 2.12 -13.97
C GLY A 9 -16.52 2.52 -12.51
N VAL A 10 -16.81 1.54 -11.67
CA VAL A 10 -16.75 1.63 -10.20
C VAL A 10 -15.35 1.25 -9.75
N THR A 11 -14.77 2.03 -8.83
CA THR A 11 -13.43 1.78 -8.33
C THR A 11 -13.36 0.54 -7.46
N LEU A 12 -12.17 -0.05 -7.31
CA LEU A 12 -11.96 -1.14 -6.34
C LEU A 12 -12.30 -0.70 -4.91
N THR A 13 -12.01 0.56 -4.52
CA THR A 13 -12.42 1.11 -3.21
C THR A 13 -13.92 0.98 -3.00
N GLU A 14 -14.71 1.44 -3.97
CA GLU A 14 -16.17 1.43 -3.89
C GLU A 14 -16.72 0.00 -3.84
N LEU A 15 -16.15 -0.93 -4.61
CA LEU A 15 -16.56 -2.34 -4.57
C LEU A 15 -16.24 -3.01 -3.22
N VAL A 16 -15.06 -2.75 -2.65
CA VAL A 16 -14.69 -3.31 -1.34
C VAL A 16 -15.57 -2.70 -0.24
N ALA A 17 -15.88 -1.41 -0.31
CA ALA A 17 -16.80 -0.76 0.62
C ALA A 17 -18.22 -1.34 0.54
N ALA A 18 -18.72 -1.58 -0.68
CA ALA A 18 -20.06 -2.14 -0.91
C ALA A 18 -20.15 -3.64 -0.59
N SER A 19 -19.05 -4.38 -0.69
CA SER A 19 -19.03 -5.83 -0.46
C SER A 19 -17.69 -6.29 0.14
N PRO A 20 -17.44 -6.02 1.44
CA PRO A 20 -16.18 -6.33 2.11
C PRO A 20 -15.70 -7.77 1.93
N GLY A 21 -16.63 -8.73 1.97
CA GLY A 21 -16.34 -10.17 1.83
C GLY A 21 -15.81 -10.60 0.46
N ARG A 22 -15.87 -9.72 -0.55
CA ARG A 22 -15.35 -10.00 -1.91
C ARG A 22 -13.93 -9.50 -2.14
N MET A 23 -13.30 -8.87 -1.14
CA MET A 23 -11.99 -8.22 -1.32
C MET A 23 -10.92 -9.20 -1.84
N ALA A 24 -10.80 -10.41 -1.30
CA ALA A 24 -9.76 -11.35 -1.72
C ALA A 24 -9.92 -11.73 -3.20
N ASP A 25 -11.17 -11.98 -3.63
CA ASP A 25 -11.52 -12.31 -5.01
C ASP A 25 -11.24 -11.14 -5.96
N LEU A 26 -11.60 -9.92 -5.55
CA LEU A 26 -11.34 -8.71 -6.33
C LEU A 26 -9.83 -8.47 -6.50
N LEU A 27 -9.04 -8.61 -5.44
CA LEU A 27 -7.58 -8.51 -5.52
C LEU A 27 -6.98 -9.64 -6.38
N HIS A 28 -7.54 -10.84 -6.29
CA HIS A 28 -7.12 -11.97 -7.13
C HIS A 28 -7.37 -11.68 -8.61
N LEU A 29 -8.56 -11.18 -8.95
CA LEU A 29 -8.95 -10.79 -10.31
C LEU A 29 -8.03 -9.69 -10.84
N VAL A 30 -7.77 -8.64 -10.07
CA VAL A 30 -6.82 -7.57 -10.43
C VAL A 30 -5.45 -8.13 -10.81
N ARG A 31 -4.92 -9.04 -9.99
CA ARG A 31 -3.63 -9.68 -10.26
C ARG A 31 -3.67 -10.56 -11.51
N GLN A 32 -4.74 -11.32 -11.71
CA GLN A 32 -4.93 -12.18 -12.89
C GLN A 32 -5.00 -11.35 -14.18
N GLU A 33 -5.68 -10.22 -14.15
CA GLU A 33 -5.86 -9.34 -15.31
C GLU A 33 -4.56 -8.60 -15.70
N LEU A 34 -3.78 -8.16 -14.70
CA LEU A 34 -2.50 -7.48 -14.93
C LEU A 34 -1.38 -8.44 -15.35
N ALA A 35 -1.34 -9.66 -14.82
CA ALA A 35 -0.18 -10.54 -14.98
C ALA A 35 0.19 -10.86 -16.44
N PRO A 36 -0.74 -11.17 -17.36
CA PRO A 36 -0.40 -11.40 -18.77
C PRO A 36 0.20 -10.16 -19.44
N VAL A 37 -0.36 -8.98 -19.15
CA VAL A 37 0.09 -7.71 -19.74
C VAL A 37 1.49 -7.35 -19.24
N LEU A 38 1.73 -7.41 -17.93
CA LEU A 38 3.02 -7.07 -17.32
C LEU A 38 4.15 -8.05 -17.71
N ARG A 39 3.80 -9.28 -18.11
CA ARG A 39 4.76 -10.29 -18.60
C ARG A 39 4.95 -10.26 -20.12
N SER A 40 4.20 -9.43 -20.84
CA SER A 40 4.37 -9.28 -22.29
C SER A 40 5.80 -8.84 -22.63
N PRO A 41 6.47 -9.47 -23.61
CA PRO A 41 7.81 -9.07 -24.05
C PRO A 41 7.91 -7.58 -24.40
N ASP A 42 6.87 -7.00 -25.01
CA ASP A 42 6.85 -5.59 -25.40
C ASP A 42 6.83 -4.67 -24.18
N VAL A 43 6.05 -5.03 -23.16
CA VAL A 43 5.96 -4.27 -21.90
C VAL A 43 7.28 -4.40 -21.12
N VAL A 44 7.86 -5.60 -21.08
CA VAL A 44 9.16 -5.83 -20.46
C VAL A 44 10.25 -5.00 -21.15
N ALA A 45 10.32 -5.04 -22.48
CA ALA A 45 11.29 -4.26 -23.25
C ALA A 45 11.07 -2.75 -23.14
N LEU A 46 9.82 -2.29 -22.99
CA LEU A 46 9.52 -0.88 -22.71
C LEU A 46 10.06 -0.47 -21.33
N VAL A 47 9.77 -1.26 -20.29
CA VAL A 47 10.20 -0.98 -18.92
C VAL A 47 11.71 -1.03 -18.77
N ASP A 48 12.38 -1.96 -19.43
CA ASP A 48 13.84 -2.07 -19.40
C ASP A 48 14.52 -0.86 -20.05
N ARG A 49 13.87 -0.20 -21.01
CA ARG A 49 14.38 1.02 -21.65
C ARG A 49 14.03 2.31 -20.90
N ALA A 50 12.82 2.39 -20.33
CA ALA A 50 12.30 3.61 -19.74
C ALA A 50 11.44 3.32 -18.49
N PRO A 51 12.07 2.92 -17.36
CA PRO A 51 11.34 2.63 -16.13
C PRO A 51 10.91 3.92 -15.41
N ILE A 52 9.71 3.94 -14.84
CA ILE A 52 9.14 5.09 -14.08
C ILE A 52 9.49 4.94 -12.59
N VAL A 53 10.79 4.88 -12.27
CA VAL A 53 11.29 4.52 -10.93
C VAL A 53 10.91 5.50 -9.83
N GLU A 54 10.54 6.74 -10.17
CA GLU A 54 10.15 7.78 -9.24
C GLU A 54 8.85 7.46 -8.48
N ARG A 55 8.08 6.47 -8.96
CA ARG A 55 6.85 5.98 -8.33
C ARG A 55 7.08 4.79 -7.38
N ALA A 56 8.32 4.29 -7.29
CA ALA A 56 8.67 3.21 -6.37
C ALA A 56 8.46 3.65 -4.92
N VAL A 57 7.86 2.79 -4.09
CA VAL A 57 7.60 3.08 -2.68
C VAL A 57 8.89 3.44 -1.92
N PRO A 58 9.98 2.63 -1.98
CA PRO A 58 11.21 2.96 -1.27
C PRO A 58 11.86 4.26 -1.79
N GLY A 59 11.83 4.48 -3.12
CA GLY A 59 12.39 5.68 -3.74
C GLY A 59 11.66 6.95 -3.28
N THR A 60 10.33 6.92 -3.26
CA THR A 60 9.50 8.03 -2.76
C THR A 60 9.74 8.27 -1.28
N PHE A 61 9.78 7.20 -0.48
CA PHE A 61 10.02 7.27 0.96
C PHE A 61 11.38 7.88 1.28
N LEU A 62 12.46 7.38 0.67
CA LEU A 62 13.81 7.88 0.90
C LEU A 62 13.95 9.33 0.43
N ARG A 63 13.41 9.69 -0.73
CA ARG A 63 13.44 11.08 -1.22
C ARG A 63 12.75 12.05 -0.26
N LYS A 64 11.61 11.64 0.32
CA LYS A 64 10.85 12.49 1.24
C LYS A 64 11.51 12.62 2.62
N PHE A 65 12.11 11.55 3.13
CA PHE A 65 12.52 11.48 4.54
C PHE A 65 14.03 11.34 4.79
N SER A 66 14.86 11.46 3.75
CA SER A 66 16.33 11.46 3.92
C SER A 66 16.86 12.87 4.20
N GLY A 67 17.90 12.96 5.02
CA GLY A 67 18.64 14.20 5.30
C GLY A 67 17.97 15.14 6.31
N ILE A 68 18.60 16.31 6.50
CA ILE A 68 18.17 17.36 7.46
C ILE A 68 16.77 17.87 7.11
N ASN A 69 16.47 18.04 5.82
CA ASN A 69 15.17 18.51 5.35
C ASN A 69 14.03 17.57 5.75
N GLY A 70 14.26 16.25 5.76
CA GLY A 70 13.27 15.27 6.22
C GLY A 70 12.96 15.39 7.72
N ALA A 71 13.99 15.63 8.56
CA ALA A 71 13.81 15.77 10.00
C ALA A 71 13.06 17.07 10.37
N VAL A 72 13.35 18.16 9.66
CA VAL A 72 12.65 19.45 9.79
C VAL A 72 11.20 19.31 9.31
N TYR A 73 11.00 18.71 8.14
CA TYR A 73 9.67 18.41 7.58
C TYR A 73 8.79 17.65 8.58
N LEU A 74 9.30 16.55 9.14
CA LEU A 74 8.57 15.77 10.14
C LEU A 74 8.30 16.56 11.42
N GLY A 75 9.22 17.44 11.84
CA GLY A 75 9.05 18.26 13.04
C GLY A 75 7.92 19.28 12.94
N GLN A 76 7.47 19.62 11.74
CA GLN A 76 6.36 20.54 11.48
C GLN A 76 4.99 19.84 11.45
N LEU A 77 4.97 18.50 11.41
CA LEU A 77 3.73 17.74 11.30
C LEU A 77 3.15 17.37 12.68
N PRO A 78 1.82 17.17 12.77
CA PRO A 78 1.21 16.49 13.91
C PRO A 78 1.89 15.15 14.15
N CYS A 79 2.11 14.80 15.43
CA CYS A 79 2.84 13.58 15.83
C CYS A 79 4.28 13.50 15.29
N GLY A 80 4.92 14.63 14.96
CA GLY A 80 6.24 14.67 14.32
C GLY A 80 7.35 13.85 14.98
N ASN A 81 7.40 13.82 16.32
CA ASN A 81 8.37 12.98 17.05
C ASN A 81 8.14 11.49 16.81
N LEU A 82 6.88 11.04 16.90
CA LEU A 82 6.51 9.64 16.65
C LEU A 82 6.78 9.25 15.19
N LEU A 83 6.45 10.13 14.25
CA LEU A 83 6.72 9.93 12.81
C LEU A 83 8.22 9.83 12.53
N ARG A 84 9.06 10.57 13.25
CA ARG A 84 10.53 10.45 13.15
C ARG A 84 11.00 9.06 13.55
N ASP A 85 10.49 8.51 14.65
CA ASP A 85 10.86 7.17 15.11
C ASP A 85 10.37 6.07 14.15
N ILE A 86 9.13 6.19 13.66
CA ILE A 86 8.55 5.35 12.61
C ILE A 86 9.46 5.35 11.37
N VAL A 87 9.82 6.55 10.88
CA VAL A 87 10.67 6.71 9.70
C VAL A 87 12.04 6.09 9.91
N LEU A 88 12.66 6.26 11.09
CA LEU A 88 13.95 5.66 11.42
C LEU A 88 13.89 4.13 11.39
N ARG A 89 12.85 3.52 11.96
CA ARG A 89 12.65 2.06 11.90
C ARG A 89 12.45 1.57 10.47
N LEU A 90 11.66 2.27 9.66
CA LEU A 90 11.45 1.92 8.25
C LEU A 90 12.73 2.07 7.41
N ARG A 91 13.54 3.11 7.64
CA ARG A 91 14.84 3.26 6.96
C ARG A 91 15.78 2.09 7.26
N ARG A 92 15.83 1.65 8.52
CA ARG A 92 16.62 0.47 8.92
C ARG A 92 16.09 -0.80 8.26
N ALA A 93 14.77 -1.00 8.23
CA ALA A 93 14.15 -2.13 7.56
C ALA A 93 14.44 -2.14 6.05
N ASN A 94 14.46 -0.98 5.40
CA ASN A 94 14.79 -0.85 3.97
C ASN A 94 16.24 -1.21 3.64
N ALA A 95 17.18 -1.01 4.58
CA ALA A 95 18.59 -1.31 4.39
C ALA A 95 18.91 -2.81 4.49
N SER A 96 17.95 -3.65 4.91
CA SER A 96 18.14 -5.09 5.05
C SER A 96 18.14 -5.79 3.69
N PRO A 97 19.13 -6.64 3.37
CA PRO A 97 19.28 -7.32 2.07
C PRO A 97 18.25 -8.42 1.80
N THR A 98 17.24 -8.60 2.66
CA THR A 98 16.24 -9.67 2.64
C THR A 98 15.21 -9.59 1.52
N PHE A 99 15.36 -8.67 0.57
CA PHE A 99 14.41 -8.46 -0.50
C PHE A 99 14.83 -9.27 -1.71
N THR A 100 13.96 -10.21 -2.10
CA THR A 100 14.13 -11.19 -3.18
C THR A 100 14.93 -10.65 -4.39
N SER A 101 15.79 -11.48 -4.96
CA SER A 101 16.62 -11.09 -6.12
C SER A 101 15.79 -10.86 -7.38
N SER A 102 14.60 -11.47 -7.48
CA SER A 102 13.71 -11.31 -8.63
C SER A 102 12.94 -10.00 -8.57
N ARG A 103 13.04 -9.21 -9.63
CA ARG A 103 12.30 -7.95 -9.81
C ARG A 103 11.46 -8.02 -11.08
N PRO A 104 10.24 -8.59 -11.01
CA PRO A 104 9.32 -8.58 -12.14
C PRO A 104 8.91 -7.15 -12.49
N VAL A 105 8.36 -6.98 -13.69
CA VAL A 105 7.63 -5.76 -14.04
C VAL A 105 6.35 -5.70 -13.22
N VAL A 106 6.11 -4.55 -12.60
CA VAL A 106 4.90 -4.25 -11.81
C VAL A 106 4.16 -3.07 -12.42
N PHE A 107 2.88 -2.91 -12.07
CA PHE A 107 2.10 -1.73 -12.48
C PHE A 107 2.67 -0.46 -11.84
N GLY A 108 3.19 -0.58 -10.61
CA GLY A 108 4.06 0.39 -9.96
C GLY A 108 3.34 1.53 -9.27
N ASP A 109 2.12 1.88 -9.66
CA ASP A 109 1.24 2.80 -8.91
C ASP A 109 -0.18 2.24 -8.74
N LEU A 110 -0.26 0.95 -8.38
CA LEU A 110 -1.56 0.28 -8.24
C LEU A 110 -2.24 0.68 -6.93
N LYS A 111 -3.25 1.54 -7.04
CA LYS A 111 -4.11 1.95 -5.93
C LYS A 111 -5.55 1.55 -6.23
N PRO A 112 -6.42 1.37 -5.22
CA PRO A 112 -7.79 0.96 -5.45
C PRO A 112 -8.58 1.91 -6.36
N GLU A 113 -8.32 3.23 -6.28
CA GLU A 113 -8.90 4.25 -7.15
C GLU A 113 -8.40 4.19 -8.62
N HIS A 114 -7.32 3.44 -8.88
CA HIS A 114 -6.75 3.25 -10.22
C HIS A 114 -7.27 1.99 -10.93
N VAL A 115 -8.14 1.22 -10.27
CA VAL A 115 -8.74 0.00 -10.82
C VAL A 115 -10.24 0.25 -10.99
N LEU A 116 -10.70 0.29 -12.24
CA LEU A 116 -12.09 0.61 -12.59
C LEU A 116 -12.77 -0.62 -13.17
N PHE A 117 -13.82 -1.09 -12.50
CA PHE A 117 -14.64 -2.20 -12.94
C PHE A 117 -15.85 -1.68 -13.73
N PRO A 118 -16.05 -2.11 -14.98
CA PRO A 118 -17.16 -1.64 -15.78
C PRO A 118 -18.48 -2.21 -15.26
N SER A 119 -19.57 -1.45 -15.40
CA SER A 119 -20.89 -1.83 -14.87
C SER A 119 -21.52 -3.02 -15.60
N ASP A 120 -21.03 -3.35 -16.78
CA ASP A 120 -21.49 -4.47 -17.61
C ASP A 120 -20.82 -5.82 -17.23
N GLY A 121 -19.95 -5.83 -16.21
CA GLY A 121 -19.24 -7.05 -15.79
C GLY A 121 -18.05 -7.41 -16.69
N GLY A 122 -17.62 -6.51 -17.58
CA GLY A 122 -16.40 -6.65 -18.36
C GLY A 122 -15.10 -6.62 -17.54
N ARG A 123 -13.96 -6.66 -18.23
CA ARG A 123 -12.62 -6.65 -17.62
C ARG A 123 -12.31 -5.28 -17.00
N PRO A 124 -11.60 -5.23 -15.86
CA PRO A 124 -11.22 -3.97 -15.23
C PRO A 124 -10.25 -3.17 -16.12
N SER A 125 -10.41 -1.85 -16.09
CA SER A 125 -9.46 -0.89 -16.65
C SER A 125 -8.47 -0.43 -15.58
N PHE A 126 -7.23 -0.22 -15.97
CA PHE A 126 -6.14 0.22 -15.08
C PHE A 126 -5.60 1.56 -15.56
N ILE A 127 -5.61 2.56 -14.68
CA ILE A 127 -5.19 3.94 -15.01
C ILE A 127 -3.96 4.36 -14.21
N ASP A 128 -3.27 5.38 -14.73
CA ASP A 128 -2.07 5.96 -14.11
C ASP A 128 -0.92 4.95 -13.83
N PRO A 129 -0.46 4.19 -14.85
CA PRO A 129 0.60 3.22 -14.66
C PRO A 129 1.94 3.88 -14.33
N GLY A 130 2.69 3.25 -13.43
CA GLY A 130 4.06 3.61 -13.06
C GLY A 130 5.03 2.47 -13.34
N LEU A 131 5.03 1.94 -14.56
CA LEU A 131 5.68 0.68 -14.89
C LEU A 131 7.18 0.68 -14.55
N MET A 132 7.63 -0.34 -13.83
CA MET A 132 9.02 -0.50 -13.41
C MET A 132 9.31 -1.95 -13.01
N ARG A 133 10.59 -2.28 -12.79
CA ARG A 133 10.99 -3.49 -12.06
C ARG A 133 10.99 -3.24 -10.56
N ASN A 134 10.23 -4.03 -9.80
CA ASN A 134 10.09 -3.86 -8.35
C ASN A 134 9.87 -5.23 -7.68
N PRO A 135 9.90 -5.34 -6.34
CA PRO A 135 9.49 -6.55 -5.65
C PRO A 135 8.08 -6.98 -6.04
N PRO A 136 7.80 -8.30 -6.05
CA PRO A 136 6.53 -8.85 -6.50
C PRO A 136 5.31 -8.40 -5.66
N CYS A 137 5.53 -7.96 -4.42
CA CYS A 137 4.47 -7.48 -3.53
C CYS A 137 4.27 -5.95 -3.55
N ALA A 138 4.98 -5.20 -4.39
CA ALA A 138 4.96 -3.74 -4.37
C ALA A 138 3.57 -3.16 -4.70
N ASP A 139 2.87 -3.72 -5.68
CA ASP A 139 1.52 -3.29 -6.05
C ASP A 139 0.50 -3.65 -4.95
N LEU A 140 0.61 -4.85 -4.37
CA LEU A 140 -0.23 -5.27 -3.25
C LEU A 140 -0.03 -4.36 -2.02
N ALA A 141 1.20 -3.93 -1.75
CA ALA A 141 1.51 -3.01 -0.65
C ALA A 141 0.78 -1.66 -0.79
N LYS A 142 0.71 -1.10 -2.01
CA LYS A 142 -0.02 0.15 -2.29
C LYS A 142 -1.53 -0.03 -2.18
N LEU A 143 -2.06 -1.13 -2.72
CA LEU A 143 -3.48 -1.48 -2.58
C LEU A 143 -3.89 -1.55 -1.11
N LEU A 144 -3.16 -2.33 -0.29
CA LEU A 144 -3.44 -2.47 1.13
C LEU A 144 -3.22 -1.17 1.91
N SER A 145 -2.27 -0.34 1.51
CA SER A 145 -2.07 0.98 2.12
C SER A 145 -3.34 1.83 2.05
N ARG A 146 -3.97 1.89 0.88
CA ARG A 146 -5.21 2.67 0.70
C ARG A 146 -6.40 2.03 1.36
N LEU A 147 -6.61 0.74 1.16
CA LEU A 147 -7.74 0.04 1.78
C LEU A 147 -7.69 0.14 3.31
N PHE A 148 -6.53 0.02 3.94
CA PHE A 148 -6.42 0.13 5.40
C PHE A 148 -6.51 1.58 5.89
N LEU A 149 -5.99 2.56 5.14
CA LEU A 149 -6.23 3.96 5.46
C LEU A 149 -7.73 4.30 5.37
N ASP A 150 -8.43 3.77 4.37
CA ASP A 150 -9.87 3.96 4.19
C ASP A 150 -10.66 3.31 5.34
N LEU A 151 -10.26 2.12 5.81
CA LEU A 151 -10.87 1.52 7.01
C LEU A 151 -10.74 2.42 8.24
N VAL A 152 -9.54 2.96 8.48
CA VAL A 152 -9.28 3.83 9.64
C VAL A 152 -10.03 5.15 9.51
N ALA A 153 -10.08 5.72 8.30
CA ALA A 153 -10.71 7.01 8.04
C ALA A 153 -12.24 6.95 8.03
N CYS A 154 -12.84 5.91 7.45
CA CYS A 154 -14.28 5.79 7.26
C CYS A 154 -14.99 5.04 8.41
N ARG A 155 -14.25 4.23 9.18
CA ARG A 155 -14.76 3.42 10.30
C ARG A 155 -16.09 2.72 9.99
N PRO A 156 -16.11 1.76 9.04
CA PRO A 156 -17.34 1.14 8.54
C PRO A 156 -18.05 0.18 9.54
N GLY A 157 -17.62 0.15 10.81
CA GLY A 157 -18.08 -0.79 11.83
C GLY A 157 -17.17 -2.00 12.00
N GLU A 158 -17.20 -2.63 13.19
CA GLU A 158 -16.29 -3.71 13.58
C GLU A 158 -16.38 -4.93 12.65
N ASP A 159 -17.58 -5.33 12.26
CA ASP A 159 -17.79 -6.47 11.35
C ASP A 159 -17.18 -6.24 9.98
N ALA A 160 -17.38 -5.04 9.40
CA ALA A 160 -16.80 -4.70 8.10
C ALA A 160 -15.27 -4.68 8.18
N VAL A 161 -14.70 -4.07 9.23
CA VAL A 161 -13.26 -4.07 9.49
C VAL A 161 -12.72 -5.50 9.59
N ARG A 162 -13.36 -6.35 10.41
CA ARG A 162 -12.96 -7.75 10.58
C ARG A 162 -12.96 -8.49 9.25
N VAL A 163 -14.04 -8.39 8.48
CA VAL A 163 -14.18 -9.07 7.19
C VAL A 163 -13.10 -8.61 6.20
N VAL A 164 -12.85 -7.31 6.07
CA VAL A 164 -11.79 -6.80 5.16
C VAL A 164 -10.41 -7.35 5.56
N LEU A 165 -10.09 -7.38 6.84
CA LEU A 165 -8.78 -7.87 7.32
C LEU A 165 -8.63 -9.39 7.18
N GLU A 166 -9.71 -10.16 7.39
CA GLU A 166 -9.76 -11.59 7.09
C GLU A 166 -9.52 -11.86 5.60
N GLN A 167 -10.17 -11.09 4.71
CA GLN A 167 -9.97 -11.20 3.27
C GLN A 167 -8.55 -10.81 2.84
N ALA A 168 -7.95 -9.80 3.48
CA ALA A 168 -6.54 -9.46 3.26
C ALA A 168 -5.61 -10.63 3.64
N ALA A 169 -5.86 -11.28 4.78
CA ALA A 169 -5.11 -12.46 5.22
C ALA A 169 -5.25 -13.63 4.23
N VAL A 170 -6.49 -13.96 3.83
CA VAL A 170 -6.77 -15.01 2.84
C VAL A 170 -6.02 -14.74 1.52
N HIS A 171 -6.08 -13.51 1.02
CA HIS A 171 -5.39 -13.16 -0.23
C HIS A 171 -3.87 -13.35 -0.12
N THR A 172 -3.26 -12.92 1.00
CA THR A 172 -1.82 -13.09 1.22
C THR A 172 -1.42 -14.55 1.38
N ASP A 173 -2.23 -15.37 2.05
CA ASP A 173 -1.98 -16.80 2.22
C ASP A 173 -2.00 -17.52 0.86
N VAL A 174 -3.01 -17.22 0.03
CA VAL A 174 -3.10 -17.75 -1.35
C VAL A 174 -1.91 -17.29 -2.20
N ALA A 175 -1.50 -16.02 -2.10
CA ALA A 175 -0.35 -15.49 -2.84
C ALA A 175 0.97 -16.17 -2.44
N ALA A 176 1.11 -16.59 -1.18
CA ALA A 176 2.32 -17.22 -0.65
C ALA A 176 2.28 -18.76 -0.66
N ALA A 177 1.15 -19.40 -0.99
CA ALA A 177 0.94 -20.84 -0.83
C ALA A 177 1.94 -21.75 -1.57
N HIS A 178 2.62 -21.23 -2.60
CA HIS A 178 3.60 -21.97 -3.41
C HIS A 178 5.06 -21.75 -2.96
N LEU A 179 5.28 -20.90 -1.95
CA LEU A 179 6.60 -20.54 -1.47
C LEU A 179 7.04 -21.44 -0.31
N SER A 180 8.35 -21.62 -0.15
CA SER A 180 8.88 -22.21 1.07
C SER A 180 8.68 -21.26 2.26
N ALA A 181 8.69 -21.79 3.49
CA ALA A 181 8.48 -20.96 4.69
C ALA A 181 9.47 -19.77 4.83
N PRO A 182 10.78 -19.90 4.49
CA PRO A 182 11.69 -18.75 4.47
C PRO A 182 11.32 -17.70 3.42
N GLU A 183 10.90 -18.11 2.22
CA GLU A 183 10.50 -17.22 1.13
C GLU A 183 9.18 -16.50 1.45
N GLU A 184 8.20 -17.22 1.99
CA GLU A 184 6.97 -16.63 2.53
C GLU A 184 7.29 -15.58 3.59
N SER A 185 8.13 -15.93 4.56
CA SER A 185 8.52 -15.01 5.63
C SER A 185 9.18 -13.75 5.06
N ALA A 186 10.10 -13.90 4.11
CA ALA A 186 10.75 -12.77 3.45
C ALA A 186 9.75 -11.90 2.67
N LEU A 187 8.84 -12.52 1.91
CA LEU A 187 7.80 -11.84 1.14
C LEU A 187 6.87 -11.04 2.04
N LEU A 188 6.36 -11.63 3.14
CA LEU A 188 5.44 -10.96 4.05
C LEU A 188 6.11 -9.80 4.79
N ARG A 189 7.37 -9.97 5.20
CA ARG A 189 8.15 -8.86 5.79
C ARG A 189 8.36 -7.73 4.79
N GLN A 190 8.60 -8.06 3.52
CA GLN A 190 8.72 -7.09 2.46
C GLN A 190 7.41 -6.36 2.17
N LEU A 191 6.30 -7.10 2.11
CA LEU A 191 4.97 -6.54 1.97
C LEU A 191 4.68 -5.53 3.08
N VAL A 192 4.92 -5.92 4.34
CA VAL A 192 4.71 -5.05 5.50
C VAL A 192 5.59 -3.81 5.44
N ALA A 193 6.88 -3.94 5.14
CA ALA A 193 7.78 -2.80 5.03
C ALA A 193 7.32 -1.80 3.95
N LEU A 194 6.97 -2.29 2.75
CA LEU A 194 6.50 -1.44 1.66
C LEU A 194 5.15 -0.80 1.99
N TRP A 195 4.21 -1.55 2.56
CA TRP A 195 2.90 -1.05 2.97
C TRP A 195 3.03 0.09 3.99
N LEU A 196 3.88 -0.09 5.01
CA LEU A 196 4.11 0.93 6.05
C LEU A 196 4.82 2.17 5.48
N MET A 197 5.77 1.99 4.55
CA MET A 197 6.41 3.12 3.86
C MET A 197 5.41 3.91 3.00
N ASP A 198 4.55 3.24 2.23
CA ASP A 198 3.54 3.91 1.41
C ASP A 198 2.52 4.64 2.29
N THR A 199 2.03 3.98 3.34
CA THR A 199 1.10 4.58 4.31
C THR A 199 1.71 5.82 4.97
N THR A 200 2.99 5.77 5.36
CA THR A 200 3.71 6.93 5.92
C THR A 200 3.87 8.05 4.88
N ASN A 201 4.19 7.71 3.63
CA ASN A 201 4.29 8.69 2.54
C ASN A 201 2.98 9.45 2.35
N ILE A 202 1.85 8.75 2.43
CA ILE A 202 0.53 9.30 2.13
C ILE A 202 -0.02 10.11 3.28
N LEU A 203 0.07 9.57 4.50
CA LEU A 203 -0.30 10.32 5.70
C LEU A 203 0.44 11.66 5.74
N THR A 204 1.75 11.65 5.53
CA THR A 204 2.54 12.90 5.56
C THR A 204 2.19 13.83 4.40
N THR A 205 1.84 13.32 3.21
CA THR A 205 1.31 14.16 2.12
C THR A 205 0.03 14.87 2.56
N TYR A 206 -0.93 14.18 3.18
CA TYR A 206 -2.16 14.82 3.65
C TYR A 206 -1.91 15.79 4.81
N LEU A 207 -1.03 15.45 5.75
CA LEU A 207 -0.69 16.32 6.89
C LEU A 207 0.07 17.59 6.48
N SER A 208 0.80 17.55 5.37
CA SER A 208 1.53 18.70 4.82
C SER A 208 0.77 19.42 3.70
N HIS A 209 -0.49 19.04 3.47
CA HIS A 209 -1.31 19.66 2.44
C HIS A 209 -1.47 21.17 2.69
N PRO A 210 -1.30 22.04 1.68
CA PRO A 210 -1.39 23.49 1.86
C PRO A 210 -2.74 23.93 2.41
N THR A 211 -2.70 24.80 3.42
CA THR A 211 -3.89 25.45 3.96
C THR A 211 -4.63 26.24 2.86
N GLY A 212 -5.94 26.03 2.76
CA GLY A 212 -6.81 26.71 1.79
C GLY A 212 -7.04 25.96 0.47
N LEU A 213 -6.32 24.86 0.22
CA LEU A 213 -6.63 23.97 -0.91
C LEU A 213 -7.54 22.82 -0.45
N PRO A 214 -8.49 22.36 -1.28
CA PRO A 214 -9.36 21.26 -0.92
C PRO A 214 -8.57 19.94 -0.84
N LEU A 215 -8.80 19.18 0.23
CA LEU A 215 -8.48 17.75 0.27
C LEU A 215 -9.64 16.96 -0.31
N THR A 216 -9.35 15.76 -0.81
CA THR A 216 -10.40 14.77 -1.04
C THR A 216 -11.08 14.42 0.28
N ARG A 217 -12.33 13.96 0.22
CA ARG A 217 -13.08 13.54 1.42
C ARG A 217 -12.29 12.53 2.27
N ILE A 218 -11.68 11.55 1.61
CA ILE A 218 -10.83 10.53 2.25
C ILE A 218 -9.58 11.16 2.85
N GLY A 219 -8.88 12.05 2.12
CA GLY A 219 -7.69 12.72 2.64
C GLY A 219 -7.98 13.52 3.90
N ALA A 220 -9.09 14.26 3.92
CA ALA A 220 -9.54 14.99 5.11
C ALA A 220 -9.85 14.05 6.29
N ALA A 221 -10.55 12.94 6.04
CA ALA A 221 -10.86 11.95 7.05
C ALA A 221 -9.58 11.28 7.62
N VAL A 222 -8.59 10.97 6.78
CA VAL A 222 -7.29 10.46 7.24
C VAL A 222 -6.56 11.48 8.12
N VAL A 223 -6.64 12.78 7.80
CA VAL A 223 -6.05 13.84 8.65
C VAL A 223 -6.74 13.91 10.01
N SER A 224 -8.08 13.82 10.05
CA SER A 224 -8.82 13.74 11.32
C SER A 224 -8.41 12.54 12.16
N GLU A 225 -8.03 11.44 11.51
CA GLU A 225 -7.61 10.19 12.15
C GLU A 225 -6.09 10.03 12.30
N ALA A 226 -5.31 11.08 12.04
CA ALA A 226 -3.85 10.99 11.97
C ALA A 226 -3.21 10.40 13.24
N GLY A 227 -3.76 10.69 14.42
CA GLY A 227 -3.29 10.11 15.68
C GLY A 227 -3.49 8.59 15.77
N ALA A 228 -4.60 8.06 15.25
CA ALA A 228 -4.84 6.62 15.17
C ALA A 228 -3.89 5.95 14.16
N VAL A 229 -3.73 6.56 12.98
CA VAL A 229 -2.80 6.06 11.95
C VAL A 229 -1.35 6.10 12.44
N CYS A 230 -0.91 7.16 13.11
CA CYS A 230 0.46 7.23 13.66
C CYS A 230 0.72 6.16 14.71
N ARG A 231 -0.23 5.88 15.61
CA ARG A 231 -0.09 4.79 16.59
C ARG A 231 -0.06 3.41 15.93
N MET A 232 -0.90 3.18 14.93
CA MET A 232 -0.86 1.95 14.14
C MET A 232 0.51 1.76 13.48
N LEU A 233 1.04 2.81 12.83
CA LEU A 233 2.37 2.79 12.21
C LEU A 233 3.47 2.54 13.24
N ASP A 234 3.40 3.16 14.43
CA ASP A 234 4.37 2.94 15.51
C ASP A 234 4.41 1.49 15.97
N LEU A 235 3.24 0.90 16.24
CA LEU A 235 3.11 -0.50 16.66
C LEU A 235 3.60 -1.46 15.57
N CYS A 236 3.14 -1.27 14.33
CA CYS A 236 3.55 -2.12 13.21
C CYS A 236 5.05 -2.01 12.89
N THR A 237 5.62 -0.80 12.93
CA THR A 237 7.07 -0.63 12.69
C THR A 237 7.91 -1.18 13.83
N SER A 238 7.41 -1.15 15.06
CA SER A 238 8.05 -1.81 16.20
C SER A 238 8.03 -3.33 16.05
N ALA A 239 6.89 -3.91 15.66
CA ALA A 239 6.76 -5.34 15.36
C ALA A 239 7.68 -5.80 14.22
N LEU A 240 7.82 -4.98 13.16
CA LEU A 240 8.72 -5.27 12.03
C LEU A 240 10.19 -5.44 12.47
N VAL A 241 10.61 -4.71 13.50
CA VAL A 241 11.96 -4.79 14.08
C VAL A 241 12.12 -6.00 15.00
N SER A 242 11.12 -6.28 15.85
CA SER A 242 11.23 -7.31 16.90
C SER A 242 10.96 -8.73 16.39
N LEU A 243 9.97 -8.91 15.51
CA LEU A 243 9.56 -10.22 15.03
C LEU A 243 10.46 -10.67 13.88
N ARG A 244 10.76 -11.97 13.83
CA ARG A 244 11.49 -12.61 12.73
C ARG A 244 10.57 -13.32 11.74
N SER A 245 9.49 -13.92 12.24
CA SER A 245 8.45 -14.57 11.45
C SER A 245 7.63 -13.53 10.68
N GLY A 246 7.60 -13.63 9.33
CA GLY A 246 6.78 -12.77 8.48
C GLY A 246 5.28 -13.00 8.67
N ARG A 247 4.87 -14.25 8.96
CA ARG A 247 3.46 -14.61 9.18
C ARG A 247 2.93 -14.02 10.49
N ASP A 248 3.70 -14.13 11.58
CA ASP A 248 3.30 -13.56 12.87
C ASP A 248 3.31 -12.03 12.84
N LEU A 249 4.29 -11.45 12.13
CA LEU A 249 4.32 -10.02 11.86
C LEU A 249 3.07 -9.56 11.11
N TRP A 250 2.71 -10.24 10.02
CA TRP A 250 1.55 -9.87 9.21
C TRP A 250 0.26 -9.92 10.03
N ARG A 251 0.03 -11.00 10.78
CA ARG A 251 -1.14 -11.15 11.65
C ARG A 251 -1.21 -10.06 12.72
N LEU A 252 -0.08 -9.77 13.37
CA LEU A 252 -0.04 -8.71 14.39
C LEU A 252 -0.32 -7.33 13.77
N CYS A 253 0.21 -7.05 12.58
CA CYS A 253 -0.11 -5.82 11.86
C CYS A 253 -1.61 -5.68 11.56
N LEU A 254 -2.29 -6.75 11.12
CA LEU A 254 -3.73 -6.74 10.89
C LEU A 254 -4.51 -6.42 12.19
N VAL A 255 -4.09 -6.97 13.33
CA VAL A 255 -4.67 -6.62 14.64
C VAL A 255 -4.52 -5.13 14.94
N HIS A 256 -3.36 -4.53 14.66
CA HIS A 256 -3.15 -3.09 14.86
C HIS A 256 -3.96 -2.22 13.90
N VAL A 257 -4.22 -2.68 12.67
CA VAL A 257 -5.16 -2.02 11.76
C VAL A 257 -6.58 -2.06 12.32
N ALA A 258 -7.04 -3.23 12.79
CA ALA A 258 -8.35 -3.37 13.43
C ALA A 258 -8.51 -2.39 14.60
N GLN A 259 -7.54 -2.38 15.52
CA GLN A 259 -7.50 -1.48 16.67
C GLN A 259 -7.44 0.00 16.31
N ALA A 260 -7.01 0.36 15.10
CA ALA A 260 -7.03 1.74 14.64
C ALA A 260 -8.37 2.12 14.02
N ALA A 261 -9.04 1.17 13.36
CA ALA A 261 -10.30 1.37 12.65
C ALA A 261 -11.56 1.27 13.53
N THR A 262 -11.47 0.67 14.73
CA THR A 262 -12.62 0.47 15.64
C THR A 262 -12.59 1.34 16.90
N ARG A 263 -11.82 2.43 16.90
CA ARG A 263 -11.72 3.35 18.06
C ARG A 263 -12.92 4.27 18.20
#